data_AF-A0AA51R0U1-F1
#
_entry.id   AF-A0AA51R0U1-F1
#
_cell.length_a   1.000
_cell.length_b   1.000
_cell.length_c   1.000
_cell.angle_alpha   90.00
_cell.angle_beta   90.00
_cell.angle_gamma   90.00
#
_symmetry.space_group_name_H-M   'P 1'
#
loop_
_entity.id
_entity.type
_entity.pdbx_description
1 polymer ?
#
loop_
_entity_poly.entity_id
_entity_poly.type
_entity_poly.pdbx_seq_one_letter_code
_entity_poly.pdbx_strand_id
1 'polypeptide(L)' 'MQDQNMKPVYYWLDGYWIYDKAEADLMDEINAFGSTHGTVYFPADLPPERIDKEIAALLAQ' A
#
# COMPACT_ATOMS: atom_id res chain seq x y z
N MET A 1 -0.37 -26.19 6.93
CA MET A 1 -0.19 -25.13 5.91
C MET A 1 -0.38 -23.84 6.66
N GLN A 2 0.69 -23.10 6.95
CA GLN A 2 0.55 -21.80 7.62
C GLN A 2 -0.16 -20.89 6.65
N ASP A 3 -1.40 -20.51 6.98
CA ASP A 3 -2.08 -19.39 6.35
C ASP A 3 -1.11 -18.22 6.38
N GLN A 4 -0.61 -17.83 5.19
CA GLN A 4 0.32 -16.71 5.09
C GLN A 4 -0.43 -15.51 5.65
N ASN A 5 0.03 -15.01 6.80
CA ASN A 5 -0.55 -13.85 7.47
C ASN A 5 -0.29 -12.65 6.56
N MET A 6 -1.23 -12.36 5.66
CA MET A 6 -1.12 -11.28 4.68
C MET A 6 -1.86 -10.06 5.19
N LYS A 7 -1.24 -8.88 5.10
CA LYS A 7 -1.84 -7.59 5.43
C LYS A 7 -1.99 -6.72 4.18
N PRO A 8 -3.08 -5.93 4.07
CA PRO A 8 -3.21 -4.96 3.00
C PRO A 8 -2.23 -3.80 3.19
N VAL A 9 -1.76 -3.27 2.06
CA VAL A 9 -1.05 -2.00 1.93
C VAL A 9 -1.77 -1.17 0.87
N TYR A 10 -2.10 0.05 1.24
CA TYR A 10 -2.75 1.04 0.38
C TYR A 10 -1.69 2.01 -0.13
N TYR A 11 -1.59 2.19 -1.44
CA TYR A 11 -0.50 2.97 -2.06
C TYR A 11 -1.00 3.90 -3.17
N TRP A 12 -0.29 4.99 -3.42
CA TRP A 12 -0.58 5.95 -4.48
C TRP A 12 0.53 6.02 -5.53
N LEU A 13 0.26 6.73 -6.63
CA LEU A 13 1.17 6.86 -7.77
C LEU A 13 2.47 7.61 -7.45
N ASP A 14 2.50 8.37 -6.36
CA ASP A 14 3.70 9.06 -5.88
C ASP A 14 4.63 8.15 -5.05
N GLY A 15 4.21 6.90 -4.79
CA GLY A 15 4.94 5.93 -3.99
C GLY A 15 4.65 5.99 -2.49
N TYR A 16 3.78 6.90 -2.03
CA TYR A 16 3.31 6.90 -0.66
C TYR A 16 2.45 5.66 -0.38
N TRP A 17 2.54 5.10 0.83
CA TRP A 17 1.74 3.96 1.23
C TRP A 17 1.49 3.91 2.74
N ILE A 18 0.36 3.33 3.13
CA ILE A 18 -0.06 3.13 4.54
C ILE A 18 -0.77 1.78 4.72
N TYR A 19 -0.96 1.38 5.98
CA TYR A 19 -1.69 0.16 6.35
C TYR A 19 -3.15 0.40 6.77
N ASP A 20 -3.49 1.62 7.16
CA ASP A 20 -4.82 1.94 7.67
C ASP A 20 -5.78 2.24 6.50
N LYS A 21 -6.85 1.45 6.42
CA LYS A 21 -7.86 1.61 5.38
C LYS A 21 -8.65 2.91 5.55
N ALA A 22 -9.03 3.24 6.78
CA ALA A 22 -9.86 4.42 7.05
C ALA A 22 -9.09 5.70 6.72
N GLU A 23 -7.79 5.71 6.99
CA GLU A 23 -6.92 6.80 6.57
C GLU A 23 -6.76 6.86 5.04
N ALA A 24 -6.63 5.71 4.36
CA ALA A 24 -6.52 5.67 2.90
C ALA A 24 -7.80 6.15 2.21
N ASP A 25 -8.96 5.72 2.72
CA ASP A 25 -10.27 6.18 2.25
C ASP A 25 -10.41 7.70 2.43
N LEU A 26 -10.00 8.25 3.59
CA LEU A 26 -10.02 9.69 3.84
C LEU A 26 -9.12 10.47 2.87
N MET A 27 -7.91 9.95 2.60
CA MET A 27 -6.96 10.56 1.67
C MET A 27 -7.51 10.61 0.24
N ASP A 28 -8.23 9.56 -0.17
CA ASP A 28 -8.94 9.54 -1.45
C ASP A 28 -10.12 10.53 -1.49
N GLU A 29 -10.90 10.63 -0.41
CA GLU A 29 -12.03 11.57 -0.31
C GLU A 29 -11.59 13.04 -0.47
N ILE A 30 -10.44 13.40 0.11
CA ILE A 30 -9.86 14.74 -0.02
C ILE A 30 -8.99 14.91 -1.26
N ASN A 31 -8.86 13.86 -2.10
CA ASN A 31 -8.00 13.81 -3.28
C ASN A 31 -6.54 14.25 -2.99
N ALA A 32 -5.99 13.81 -1.86
CA ALA A 32 -4.67 14.25 -1.35
C ALA A 32 -3.54 14.04 -2.36
N PHE A 33 -3.59 12.94 -3.11
CA PHE A 33 -2.53 12.51 -4.04
C PHE A 33 -2.97 12.57 -5.51
N GLY A 34 -4.09 13.23 -5.83
CA GLY A 34 -4.60 13.36 -7.20
C GLY A 34 -5.06 12.04 -7.84
N SER A 35 -5.17 10.97 -7.07
CA SER A 35 -5.57 9.63 -7.49
C SER A 35 -6.16 8.86 -6.31
N THR A 36 -6.94 7.83 -6.61
CA THR A 36 -7.38 6.84 -5.61
C THR A 36 -6.27 5.84 -5.33
N HIS A 37 -6.20 5.32 -4.10
CA HIS A 37 -5.19 4.33 -3.75
C HIS A 37 -5.39 3.00 -4.50
N GLY A 38 -4.28 2.31 -4.76
CA GLY A 38 -4.25 0.89 -5.06
C GLY A 38 -4.16 0.05 -3.78
N THR A 39 -4.51 -1.23 -3.86
CA THR A 39 -4.34 -2.19 -2.74
C THR A 39 -3.46 -3.35 -3.18
N VAL A 40 -2.47 -3.68 -2.36
CA VAL A 40 -1.64 -4.88 -2.50
C VAL A 40 -1.55 -5.60 -1.16
N TYR A 41 -1.32 -6.91 -1.17
CA TYR A 41 -1.20 -7.71 0.04
C TYR A 41 0.22 -8.22 0.19
N PHE A 42 0.82 -7.96 1.36
CA PHE A 42 2.15 -8.43 1.71
C PHE A 42 2.12 -9.30 2.96
N PRO A 43 3.13 -10.17 3.18
CA PRO A 43 3.31 -10.83 4.46
C PRO A 43 3.33 -9.81 5.61
N ALA A 44 2.69 -10.13 6.71
CA ALA A 44 2.52 -9.21 7.83
C ALA A 44 3.85 -8.84 8.49
N ASP A 45 4.81 -9.76 8.44
CA ASP A 45 6.19 -9.65 8.91
C ASP A 45 7.14 -9.06 7.85
N LEU A 46 6.64 -8.73 6.65
CA LEU A 46 7.46 -8.06 5.64
C LEU A 46 7.87 -6.67 6.16
N PRO A 47 9.17 -6.36 6.18
CA PRO A 47 9.63 -5.11 6.74
C PRO A 47 9.40 -3.94 5.78
N PRO A 48 9.20 -2.70 6.29
CA PRO A 48 8.85 -1.53 5.48
C PRO A 48 9.79 -1.26 4.29
N GLU A 49 11.10 -1.43 4.45
CA GLU A 49 12.08 -1.19 3.38
C GLU A 49 11.96 -2.19 2.21
N ARG A 50 11.32 -3.34 2.44
CA ARG A 50 10.97 -4.27 1.37
C ARG A 50 9.68 -3.82 0.69
N ILE A 51 8.68 -3.37 1.45
CA ILE A 51 7.44 -2.80 0.90
C ILE A 51 7.75 -1.61 -0.02
N ASP A 52 8.62 -0.69 0.41
CA ASP A 52 9.06 0.45 -0.43
C ASP A 52 9.56 0.00 -1.81
N LYS A 53 10.39 -1.06 -1.84
CA LYS A 53 10.94 -1.60 -3.09
C LYS A 53 9.87 -2.25 -3.95
N GLU A 54 8.95 -2.99 -3.36
CA GLU A 54 7.88 -3.65 -4.08
C GLU A 54 6.89 -2.62 -4.66
N ILE A 55 6.51 -1.59 -3.90
CA ILE A 55 5.68 -0.48 -4.39
C ILE A 55 6.37 0.26 -5.54
N ALA A 56 7.66 0.59 -5.39
CA ALA A 56 8.43 1.23 -6.46
C ALA A 56 8.47 0.36 -7.74
N ALA A 57 8.57 -0.97 -7.60
CA ALA A 57 8.54 -1.90 -8.73
C ALA A 57 7.14 -2.01 -9.37
N LEU A 58 6.07 -1.92 -8.59
CA LEU A 58 4.70 -1.87 -9.10
C LEU A 58 4.44 -0.60 -9.93
N LEU A 59 4.94 0.55 -9.47
CA LEU A 59 4.75 1.84 -10.14
C LEU A 59 5.64 2.03 -11.38
N ALA A 60 6.65 1.19 -11.58
CA ALA A 60 7.54 1.24 -12.75
C ALA A 60 7.02 0.46 -13.97
N GLN A 61 5.86 -0.18 -13.87
CA GLN A 61 5.21 -0.94 -14.94
C GLN A 61 4.28 -0.06 -15.78
#